data_AF-A0A165DGJ8-F1
#
_entry.id   AF-A0A165DGJ8-F1
#
_cell.length_a   1.000
_cell.length_b   1.000
_cell.length_c   1.000
_cell.angle_alpha   90.00
_cell.angle_beta   90.00
_cell.angle_gamma   90.00
#
_symmetry.space_group_name_H-M   'P 1'
#
loop_
_entity.id
_entity.type
_entity.pdbx_description
1 polymer ?
#
loop_
_entity_poly.entity_id
_entity_poly.type
_entity_poly.pdbx_seq_one_letter_code
_entity_poly.pdbx_strand_id
1 'polypeptide(L)'
;MDPHEEERPVKRFKHQSYKDTLRGVHLPSALNQSKFDDVIADNDSHFHEALDHWRELNLSPAFVKFARHADPLSASMPLLLHNCEAVIDLWLEALDGADDEALKALLDLFQKLSHDLRTTLAPKYPTVLLRLTQLLPRSLSAPTLTALLATFSALFKYVLIPAVDTELLDQAWAVFRETLLRCDPEVQRATAEVWGAALRRLKASTREHCVRLIAASAESSLADACVWVYVSACKSVSQTLHTSTSSLFRPLLSYYLECGTPEMSLKLIRRVMTALIHHCKDSEQFSSVAEVVLEQFLQCAKAESGDADEERLRRMLEVAAVACSVRQGSRMTHKQLLTMLSEFDKIPLTDALHSSVLKFTTSILLAGDMALWMASGRKVLERTWERPALALELCGALSDLGWGGWKMVAQPHVMKHTAELLQSHPHRTLELLVALHREKRLVGVDVVWKQRLQEWADRTFARWEQTEDNILLLHDALSLSSLMPTLSPILIRVIDATLQSPNPLQEYEQSFANSAWVLGVCMRSLSMRQPAEWSNDVPLSSWTQVIVEKWNWSGVALGGLVALIRTRYVCNADTSIKMTNRWLAATLLLMQ
;
A
#
# COMPACT_ATOMS: atom_id res chain seq x y z
N MET A 1 9.10 18.00 5.12
CA MET A 1 10.29 17.36 4.52
C MET A 1 10.86 18.38 3.58
N ASP A 2 11.88 19.10 4.04
CA ASP A 2 12.61 20.04 3.20
C ASP A 2 13.10 19.30 1.96
N PRO A 3 12.95 19.89 0.76
CA PRO A 3 13.63 19.37 -0.41
C PRO A 3 15.11 19.44 -0.08
N HIS A 4 15.82 18.32 -0.16
CA HIS A 4 17.27 18.33 -0.11
C HIS A 4 17.73 19.36 -1.15
N GLU A 5 18.22 20.52 -0.69
CA GLU A 5 19.03 21.38 -1.50
C GLU A 5 20.15 20.49 -2.03
N GLU A 6 20.21 20.30 -3.35
CA GLU A 6 21.33 19.62 -3.98
C GLU A 6 22.57 20.49 -3.76
N GLU A 7 23.19 20.34 -2.59
CA GLU A 7 24.47 20.96 -2.25
C GLU A 7 25.43 20.63 -3.37
N ARG A 8 25.92 21.67 -4.06
CA ARG A 8 26.90 21.50 -5.13
C ARG A 8 28.07 20.68 -4.58
N PRO A 9 28.38 19.51 -5.17
CA PRO A 9 29.37 18.63 -4.58
C PRO A 9 30.72 19.34 -4.49
N VAL A 10 31.31 19.32 -3.29
CA VAL A 10 32.59 19.98 -2.95
C VAL A 10 33.76 19.48 -3.82
N LYS A 11 33.63 18.29 -4.44
CA LYS A 11 34.63 17.70 -5.35
C LYS A 11 34.07 17.54 -6.76
N ARG A 12 34.83 17.99 -7.75
CA ARG A 12 34.52 17.87 -9.20
C ARG A 12 34.37 16.43 -9.67
N PHE A 13 35.08 15.49 -9.04
CA PHE A 13 34.99 14.06 -9.34
C PHE A 13 34.64 13.30 -8.06
N LYS A 14 33.58 12.47 -8.14
CA LYS A 14 33.13 11.59 -7.07
C LYS A 14 33.03 10.19 -7.64
N HIS A 15 33.61 9.22 -6.95
CA HIS A 15 33.40 7.80 -7.29
C HIS A 15 31.90 7.49 -7.18
N GLN A 16 31.34 6.91 -8.24
CA GLN A 16 29.99 6.38 -8.27
C GLN A 16 30.08 4.88 -8.50
N SER A 17 29.32 4.10 -7.73
CA SER A 17 29.24 2.65 -7.99
C SER A 17 28.56 2.41 -9.34
N TYR A 18 28.83 1.25 -9.96
CA TYR A 18 28.16 0.88 -11.21
C TYR A 18 26.63 0.99 -11.09
N LYS A 19 26.05 0.47 -10.00
CA LYS A 19 24.60 0.58 -9.75
C LYS A 19 24.13 2.03 -9.63
N ASP A 20 24.89 2.91 -8.98
CA ASP A 20 24.53 4.32 -8.88
C ASP A 20 24.60 5.03 -10.24
N THR A 21 25.54 4.65 -11.11
CA THR A 21 25.57 5.18 -12.48
C THR A 21 24.36 4.73 -13.30
N LEU A 22 23.89 3.49 -13.10
CA LEU A 22 22.69 2.97 -13.79
C LEU A 22 21.39 3.62 -13.31
N ARG A 23 21.31 4.06 -12.05
CA ARG A 23 20.15 4.80 -11.54
C ARG A 23 19.90 6.11 -12.28
N GLY A 24 20.97 6.76 -12.76
CA GLY A 24 20.89 7.97 -13.56
C GLY A 24 20.55 7.74 -15.03
N VAL A 25 20.50 6.48 -15.49
CA VAL A 25 20.16 6.16 -16.88
C VAL A 25 18.66 6.30 -17.09
N HIS A 26 18.29 7.14 -18.05
CA HIS A 26 16.93 7.35 -18.49
C HIS A 26 16.89 7.37 -20.02
N LEU A 27 15.71 7.07 -20.58
CA LEU A 27 15.48 7.26 -22.00
C LEU A 27 15.67 8.75 -22.35
N PRO A 28 16.46 9.10 -23.37
CA PRO A 28 16.65 10.49 -23.76
C PRO A 28 15.32 11.20 -24.03
N SER A 29 15.18 12.41 -23.48
CA SER A 29 13.97 13.21 -23.62
C SER A 29 13.69 13.53 -25.08
N ALA A 30 12.44 13.38 -25.50
CA ALA A 30 11.99 13.82 -26.83
C ALA A 30 12.09 15.35 -27.03
N LEU A 31 12.29 16.11 -25.94
CA LEU A 31 12.48 17.57 -25.97
C LEU A 31 13.95 17.97 -26.18
N ASN A 32 14.89 17.05 -26.01
CA ASN A 32 16.26 17.32 -26.41
C ASN A 32 16.23 17.42 -27.94
N GLN A 33 16.62 18.57 -28.48
CA GLN A 33 16.78 18.77 -29.93
C GLN A 33 17.53 17.58 -30.48
N SER A 34 16.86 16.83 -31.34
CA SER A 34 17.38 15.58 -31.78
C SER A 34 18.38 15.90 -32.88
N LYS A 35 19.54 15.22 -32.94
CA LYS A 35 20.47 15.31 -34.09
C LYS A 35 19.85 14.80 -35.41
N PHE A 36 18.52 14.75 -35.52
CA PHE A 36 17.75 14.44 -36.71
C PHE A 36 17.07 15.70 -37.27
N ASP A 37 17.09 16.81 -36.52
CA ASP A 37 16.48 18.09 -36.91
C ASP A 37 17.43 18.96 -37.74
N ASP A 38 18.68 18.52 -37.93
CA ASP A 38 19.63 19.14 -38.84
C ASP A 38 19.21 18.87 -40.29
N VAL A 39 19.02 19.94 -41.07
CA VAL A 39 18.66 19.86 -42.48
C VAL A 39 19.87 19.37 -43.26
N ILE A 40 19.85 18.10 -43.70
CA ILE A 40 20.85 17.54 -44.61
C ILE A 40 20.39 17.74 -46.07
N ALA A 41 21.32 17.73 -47.02
CA ALA A 41 20.98 17.84 -48.44
C ALA A 41 20.13 16.65 -48.93
N ASP A 42 19.33 16.87 -49.98
CA ASP A 42 18.30 15.91 -50.44
C ASP A 42 18.82 14.50 -50.79
N ASN A 43 20.12 14.36 -51.11
CA ASN A 43 20.74 13.08 -51.48
C ASN A 43 21.58 12.45 -50.36
N ASP A 44 21.75 13.16 -49.24
CA ASP A 44 22.56 12.70 -48.13
C ASP A 44 21.73 11.86 -47.16
N SER A 45 22.42 11.12 -46.30
CA SER A 45 21.83 10.22 -45.31
C SER A 45 22.32 10.60 -43.91
N HIS A 46 21.42 10.62 -42.93
CA HIS A 46 21.79 10.82 -41.53
C HIS A 46 22.73 9.71 -41.02
N PHE A 47 22.59 8.48 -41.55
CA PHE A 47 23.51 7.39 -41.25
C PHE A 47 24.92 7.68 -41.76
N HIS A 48 25.07 8.17 -42.99
CA HIS A 48 26.40 8.46 -43.56
C HIS A 48 27.11 9.60 -42.83
N GLU A 49 26.41 10.71 -42.56
CA GLU A 49 26.98 11.83 -41.82
C GLU A 49 27.43 11.41 -40.40
N ALA A 50 26.60 10.62 -39.73
CA ALA A 50 26.96 10.07 -38.42
C ALA A 50 28.13 9.08 -38.52
N LEU A 51 28.25 8.31 -39.61
CA LEU A 51 29.36 7.39 -39.83
C LEU A 51 30.68 8.16 -39.92
N ASP A 52 30.72 9.24 -40.70
CA ASP A 52 31.90 10.08 -40.83
C ASP A 52 32.27 10.75 -39.51
N HIS A 53 31.28 11.26 -38.78
CA HIS A 53 31.51 11.80 -37.44
C HIS A 53 32.11 10.76 -36.48
N TRP A 54 31.58 9.53 -36.46
CA TRP A 54 32.09 8.48 -35.58
C TRP A 54 33.46 7.95 -36.02
N ARG A 55 33.83 8.03 -37.31
CA ARG A 55 35.17 7.71 -37.80
C ARG A 55 36.25 8.63 -37.22
N GLU A 56 35.89 9.88 -36.91
CA GLU A 56 36.79 10.81 -36.24
C GLU A 56 36.90 10.53 -34.72
N LEU A 57 35.84 10.02 -34.10
CA LEU A 57 35.76 9.87 -32.64
C LEU A 57 36.10 8.46 -32.12
N ASN A 58 35.95 7.42 -32.92
CA ASN A 58 36.05 6.03 -32.47
C ASN A 58 37.05 5.22 -33.30
N LEU A 59 38.00 4.59 -32.60
CA LEU A 59 39.07 3.78 -33.19
C LEU A 59 39.00 2.31 -32.76
N SER A 60 37.89 1.88 -32.15
CA SER A 60 37.72 0.49 -31.71
C SER A 60 37.76 -0.47 -32.92
N PRO A 61 38.41 -1.64 -32.81
CA PRO A 61 38.63 -2.52 -33.97
C PRO A 61 37.34 -2.96 -34.68
N ALA A 62 36.29 -3.28 -33.91
CA ALA A 62 35.00 -3.70 -34.45
C ALA A 62 34.33 -2.56 -35.25
N PHE A 63 34.35 -1.34 -34.72
CA PHE A 63 33.80 -0.17 -35.40
C PHE A 63 34.60 0.19 -36.66
N VAL A 64 35.94 0.21 -36.58
CA VAL A 64 36.79 0.53 -37.75
C VAL A 64 36.59 -0.50 -38.86
N LYS A 65 36.46 -1.79 -38.52
CA LYS A 65 36.14 -2.84 -39.50
C LYS A 65 34.77 -2.58 -40.15
N PHE A 66 33.75 -2.30 -39.34
CA PHE A 66 32.41 -1.96 -39.84
C PHE A 66 32.43 -0.75 -40.77
N ALA A 67 32.99 0.37 -40.31
CA ALA A 67 33.00 1.63 -41.03
C ALA A 67 33.67 1.52 -42.40
N ARG A 68 34.81 0.81 -42.50
CA ARG A 68 35.50 0.59 -43.78
C ARG A 68 34.66 -0.13 -44.84
N HIS A 69 33.76 -1.03 -44.41
CA HIS A 69 32.91 -1.79 -45.33
C HIS A 69 31.56 -1.10 -45.58
N ALA A 70 31.02 -0.40 -44.57
CA ALA A 70 29.75 0.31 -44.68
C ALA A 70 29.86 1.60 -45.49
N ASP A 71 30.96 2.36 -45.35
CA ASP A 71 31.20 3.65 -46.01
C ASP A 71 30.89 3.66 -47.52
N PRO A 72 31.49 2.79 -48.36
CA PRO A 72 31.20 2.77 -49.79
C PRO A 72 29.78 2.30 -50.13
N LEU A 73 29.06 1.66 -49.21
CA LEU A 73 27.69 1.17 -49.42
C LEU A 73 26.64 2.19 -48.99
N SER A 74 27.02 3.20 -48.21
CA SER A 74 26.12 4.19 -47.63
C SER A 74 26.45 5.63 -47.99
N ALA A 75 27.35 5.87 -48.94
CA ALA A 75 27.82 7.22 -49.30
C ALA A 75 26.72 8.20 -49.77
N SER A 76 25.53 7.70 -50.10
CA SER A 76 24.33 8.53 -50.36
C SER A 76 23.07 7.76 -50.01
N MET A 77 21.95 8.47 -49.86
CA MET A 77 20.66 7.85 -49.52
C MET A 77 20.20 6.79 -50.54
N PRO A 78 20.31 6.99 -51.88
CA PRO A 78 19.96 5.94 -52.85
C PRO A 78 20.84 4.68 -52.72
N LEU A 79 22.13 4.86 -52.41
CA LEU A 79 23.06 3.76 -52.26
C LEU A 79 22.79 2.97 -50.98
N LEU A 80 22.46 3.67 -49.90
CA LEU A 80 22.04 3.08 -48.63
C LEU A 80 20.76 2.25 -48.81
N LEU A 81 19.77 2.76 -49.54
CA LEU A 81 18.53 2.01 -49.82
C LEU A 81 18.80 0.75 -50.65
N HIS A 82 19.66 0.84 -51.66
CA HIS A 82 20.02 -0.31 -52.50
C HIS A 82 20.75 -1.40 -51.72
N ASN A 83 21.67 -1.01 -50.83
CA ASN A 83 22.53 -1.92 -50.08
C ASN A 83 22.09 -2.14 -48.62
N CYS A 84 20.85 -1.77 -48.27
CA CYS A 84 20.42 -1.72 -46.87
C CYS A 84 20.60 -3.05 -46.13
N GLU A 85 20.27 -4.18 -46.77
CA GLU A 85 20.44 -5.50 -46.18
C GLU A 85 21.91 -5.81 -45.87
N ALA A 86 22.82 -5.50 -46.79
CA ALA A 86 24.26 -5.71 -46.60
C ALA A 86 24.81 -4.85 -45.45
N VAL A 87 24.38 -3.58 -45.35
CA VAL A 87 24.78 -2.69 -44.26
C VAL A 87 24.26 -3.20 -42.91
N ILE A 88 23.03 -3.71 -42.85
CA ILE A 88 22.47 -4.30 -41.62
C ILE A 88 23.24 -5.57 -41.23
N ASP A 89 23.57 -6.43 -42.19
CA ASP A 89 24.32 -7.67 -41.91
C ASP A 89 25.75 -7.37 -41.43
N LEU A 90 26.42 -6.37 -42.01
CA LEU A 90 27.71 -5.86 -41.51
C LEU A 90 27.60 -5.32 -40.08
N TRP A 91 26.51 -4.62 -39.76
CA TRP A 91 26.27 -4.10 -38.42
C TRP A 91 26.03 -5.23 -37.41
N LEU A 92 25.26 -6.25 -37.79
CA LEU A 92 25.02 -7.44 -36.96
C LEU A 92 26.31 -8.21 -36.66
N GLU A 93 27.19 -8.36 -37.65
CA GLU A 93 28.53 -8.95 -37.48
C GLU A 93 29.40 -8.10 -36.55
N ALA A 94 29.37 -6.78 -36.72
CA ALA A 94 30.15 -5.86 -35.90
C ALA A 94 29.73 -5.90 -34.42
N LEU A 95 28.44 -6.08 -34.14
CA LEU A 95 27.93 -6.21 -32.77
C LEU A 95 28.48 -7.42 -32.01
N ASP A 96 28.77 -8.55 -32.68
CA ASP A 96 29.24 -9.78 -32.02
C ASP A 96 30.63 -9.61 -31.38
N GLY A 97 31.49 -8.81 -32.00
CA GLY A 97 32.84 -8.53 -31.53
C GLY A 97 33.02 -7.19 -30.82
N ALA A 98 31.94 -6.43 -30.61
CA ALA A 98 32.00 -5.08 -30.08
C ALA A 98 32.26 -5.04 -28.56
N ASP A 99 33.27 -4.26 -28.17
CA ASP A 99 33.48 -3.79 -26.81
C ASP A 99 32.54 -2.61 -26.48
N ASP A 100 32.58 -2.13 -25.24
CA ASP A 100 31.66 -1.07 -24.78
C ASP A 100 31.81 0.24 -25.59
N GLU A 101 33.04 0.57 -26.04
CA GLU A 101 33.28 1.77 -26.85
C GLU A 101 32.77 1.60 -28.30
N ALA A 102 32.98 0.44 -28.92
CA ALA A 102 32.40 0.13 -30.24
C ALA A 102 30.87 0.18 -30.20
N LEU A 103 30.27 -0.38 -29.13
CA LEU A 103 28.82 -0.42 -28.99
C LEU A 103 28.18 0.96 -28.98
N LYS A 104 28.78 1.97 -28.35
CA LYS A 104 28.25 3.35 -28.35
C LYS A 104 28.07 3.88 -29.77
N ALA A 105 29.10 3.76 -30.60
CA ALA A 105 29.07 4.21 -31.99
C ALA A 105 28.09 3.38 -32.82
N LEU A 106 28.15 2.05 -32.74
CA LEU A 106 27.29 1.16 -33.50
C LEU A 106 25.80 1.36 -33.17
N LEU A 107 25.46 1.58 -31.90
CA LEU A 107 24.08 1.84 -31.46
C LEU A 107 23.58 3.21 -31.92
N ASP A 108 24.40 4.26 -31.82
CA ASP A 108 24.04 5.59 -32.33
C ASP A 108 23.83 5.59 -33.85
N LEU A 109 24.72 4.93 -34.59
CA LEU A 109 24.55 4.75 -36.04
C LEU A 109 23.27 4.00 -36.38
N PHE A 110 22.92 2.96 -35.62
CA PHE A 110 21.69 2.22 -35.89
C PHE A 110 20.41 3.05 -35.65
N GLN A 111 20.45 4.03 -34.75
CA GLN A 111 19.36 4.99 -34.59
C GLN A 111 19.15 5.82 -35.86
N LYS A 112 20.24 6.24 -36.50
CA LYS A 112 20.23 6.98 -37.78
C LYS A 112 19.78 6.10 -38.94
N LEU A 113 20.31 4.88 -39.00
CA LEU A 113 19.88 3.87 -39.96
C LEU A 113 18.38 3.58 -39.88
N SER A 114 17.84 3.44 -38.67
CA SER A 114 16.41 3.23 -38.44
C SER A 114 15.56 4.41 -38.89
N HIS A 115 16.06 5.64 -38.72
CA HIS A 115 15.38 6.86 -39.17
C HIS A 115 15.33 6.95 -40.70
N ASP A 116 16.44 6.64 -41.37
CA ASP A 116 16.57 6.72 -42.82
C ASP A 116 15.78 5.61 -43.51
N LEU A 117 15.91 4.36 -43.05
CA LEU A 117 15.26 3.20 -43.67
C LEU A 117 13.78 3.06 -43.31
N ARG A 118 13.37 3.49 -42.10
CA ARG A 118 11.99 3.36 -41.59
C ARG A 118 11.46 1.93 -41.78
N THR A 119 10.26 1.78 -42.35
CA THR A 119 9.60 0.49 -42.60
C THR A 119 10.34 -0.41 -43.58
N THR A 120 11.32 0.09 -44.34
CA THR A 120 12.20 -0.75 -45.18
C THR A 120 12.99 -1.75 -44.33
N LEU A 121 13.24 -1.43 -43.05
CA LEU A 121 13.91 -2.31 -42.10
C LEU A 121 13.02 -3.47 -41.58
N ALA A 122 11.71 -3.45 -41.86
CA ALA A 122 10.75 -4.41 -41.29
C ALA A 122 11.13 -5.90 -41.48
N PRO A 123 11.66 -6.35 -42.64
CA PRO A 123 12.03 -7.76 -42.82
C PRO A 123 13.14 -8.24 -41.86
N LYS A 124 14.06 -7.35 -41.47
CA LYS A 124 15.17 -7.66 -40.56
C LYS A 124 14.84 -7.31 -39.09
N TYR A 125 13.68 -6.71 -38.82
CA TYR A 125 13.28 -6.26 -37.48
C TYR A 125 13.36 -7.36 -36.41
N PRO A 126 12.83 -8.59 -36.62
CA PRO A 126 12.88 -9.63 -35.58
C PRO A 126 14.31 -9.99 -35.19
N THR A 127 15.21 -10.13 -36.19
CA THR A 127 16.62 -10.43 -35.97
C THR A 127 17.32 -9.30 -35.22
N VAL A 128 17.11 -8.05 -35.64
CA VAL A 128 17.67 -6.86 -35.00
C VAL A 128 17.19 -6.75 -33.55
N LEU A 129 15.89 -6.91 -33.30
CA LEU A 129 15.31 -6.83 -31.97
C LEU A 129 15.90 -7.89 -31.03
N LEU A 130 16.01 -9.14 -31.50
CA LEU A 130 16.61 -10.22 -30.72
C LEU A 130 18.06 -9.91 -30.36
N ARG A 131 18.84 -9.40 -31.32
CA ARG A 131 20.26 -9.08 -31.10
C ARG A 131 20.45 -7.90 -30.15
N LEU A 132 19.63 -6.86 -30.26
CA LEU A 132 19.66 -5.74 -29.31
C LEU A 132 19.23 -6.16 -27.91
N THR A 133 18.19 -6.99 -27.77
CA THR A 133 17.73 -7.46 -26.45
C THR A 133 18.77 -8.33 -25.76
N GLN A 134 19.52 -9.16 -26.50
CA GLN A 134 20.65 -9.94 -25.95
C GLN A 134 21.77 -9.08 -25.35
N LEU A 135 21.83 -7.78 -25.64
CA LEU A 135 22.78 -6.87 -25.01
C LEU A 135 22.34 -6.43 -23.60
N LEU A 136 21.04 -6.45 -23.28
CA LEU A 136 20.51 -5.95 -22.00
C LEU A 136 21.08 -6.65 -20.76
N PRO A 137 21.30 -7.98 -20.74
CA PRO A 137 21.89 -8.65 -19.58
C PRO A 137 23.40 -8.42 -19.43
N ARG A 138 24.08 -7.83 -20.42
CA ARG A 138 25.52 -7.55 -20.35
C ARG A 138 25.80 -6.38 -19.39
N SER A 139 26.99 -6.37 -18.79
CA SER A 139 27.46 -5.26 -17.95
C SER A 139 27.89 -4.07 -18.82
N LEU A 140 26.92 -3.33 -19.35
CA LEU A 140 27.13 -2.14 -20.20
C LEU A 140 27.42 -0.89 -19.35
N SER A 141 28.26 0.02 -19.82
CA SER A 141 28.40 1.33 -19.16
C SER A 141 27.11 2.15 -19.27
N ALA A 142 26.90 3.12 -18.37
CA ALA A 142 25.71 3.98 -18.39
C ALA A 142 25.49 4.70 -19.75
N PRO A 143 26.53 5.25 -20.41
CA PRO A 143 26.40 5.81 -21.78
C PRO A 143 25.97 4.77 -22.82
N THR A 144 26.54 3.56 -22.79
CA THR A 144 26.20 2.48 -23.74
C THR A 144 24.78 1.98 -23.53
N LEU A 145 24.35 1.82 -22.28
CA LEU A 145 22.95 1.49 -21.98
C LEU A 145 22.01 2.60 -22.47
N THR A 146 22.37 3.87 -22.28
CA THR A 146 21.57 5.00 -22.79
C THR A 146 21.44 4.96 -24.31
N ALA A 147 22.54 4.69 -25.03
CA ALA A 147 22.53 4.51 -26.48
C ALA A 147 21.67 3.31 -26.90
N LEU A 148 21.70 2.20 -26.15
CA LEU A 148 20.87 1.03 -26.41
C LEU A 148 19.37 1.34 -26.24
N LEU A 149 18.98 2.04 -25.17
CA LEU A 149 17.60 2.47 -24.95
C LEU A 149 17.11 3.43 -26.04
N ALA A 150 17.96 4.38 -26.45
CA ALA A 150 17.68 5.27 -27.56
C ALA A 150 17.51 4.50 -28.88
N THR A 151 18.32 3.46 -29.10
CA THR A 151 18.21 2.55 -30.26
C THR A 151 16.88 1.80 -30.27
N PHE A 152 16.45 1.24 -29.14
CA PHE A 152 15.12 0.64 -29.06
C PHE A 152 14.00 1.67 -29.31
N SER A 153 14.11 2.87 -28.76
CA SER A 153 13.12 3.94 -28.98
C SER A 153 13.04 4.36 -30.45
N ALA A 154 14.17 4.47 -31.14
CA ALA A 154 14.23 4.77 -32.57
C ALA A 154 13.63 3.63 -33.40
N LEU A 155 14.02 2.39 -33.12
CA LEU A 155 13.50 1.19 -33.77
C LEU A 155 11.98 1.08 -33.58
N PHE A 156 11.49 1.37 -32.36
CA PHE A 156 10.05 1.37 -32.09
C PHE A 156 9.33 2.50 -32.82
N LYS A 157 9.90 3.71 -32.83
CA LYS A 157 9.33 4.89 -33.49
C LYS A 157 9.18 4.70 -35.01
N TYR A 158 10.22 4.20 -35.66
CA TYR A 158 10.32 4.20 -37.12
C TYR A 158 9.96 2.87 -37.78
N VAL A 159 9.94 1.77 -37.04
CA VAL A 159 9.64 0.42 -37.57
C VAL A 159 8.43 -0.18 -36.88
N LEU A 160 8.49 -0.42 -35.56
CA LEU A 160 7.42 -1.14 -34.85
C LEU A 160 6.08 -0.40 -34.94
N ILE A 161 6.03 0.87 -34.52
CA ILE A 161 4.77 1.64 -34.45
C ILE A 161 4.13 1.83 -35.83
N PRO A 162 4.87 2.16 -36.91
CA PRO A 162 4.29 2.24 -38.26
C PRO A 162 3.80 0.90 -38.82
N ALA A 163 4.49 -0.21 -38.51
CA ALA A 163 4.16 -1.55 -39.00
C ALA A 163 3.31 -2.36 -38.00
N VAL A 164 2.75 -1.72 -36.97
CA VAL A 164 2.22 -2.42 -35.81
C VAL A 164 0.94 -3.21 -36.13
N ASP A 165 0.99 -4.50 -35.82
CA ASP A 165 -0.18 -5.33 -35.56
C ASP A 165 -0.08 -5.93 -34.14
N THR A 166 -1.13 -6.63 -33.70
CA THR A 166 -1.18 -7.23 -32.37
C THR A 166 -0.17 -8.37 -32.21
N GLU A 167 0.07 -9.14 -33.28
CA GLU A 167 0.98 -10.29 -33.24
C GLU A 167 2.44 -9.87 -33.09
N LEU A 168 2.87 -8.86 -33.84
CA LEU A 168 4.21 -8.28 -33.76
C LEU A 168 4.47 -7.67 -32.37
N LEU A 169 3.47 -7.06 -31.74
CA LEU A 169 3.59 -6.58 -30.36
C LEU A 169 3.73 -7.72 -29.36
N ASP A 170 2.95 -8.78 -29.52
CA ASP A 170 3.00 -9.95 -28.65
C ASP A 170 4.39 -10.60 -28.73
N GLN A 171 4.90 -10.78 -29.95
CA GLN A 171 6.25 -11.30 -30.21
C GLN A 171 7.32 -10.37 -29.63
N ALA A 172 7.23 -9.06 -29.90
CA ALA A 172 8.20 -8.09 -29.39
C ALA A 172 8.24 -8.12 -27.86
N TRP A 173 7.09 -8.01 -27.20
CA TRP A 173 7.02 -8.05 -25.74
C TRP A 173 7.49 -9.39 -25.17
N ALA A 174 7.19 -10.52 -25.82
CA ALA A 174 7.68 -11.83 -25.39
C ALA A 174 9.21 -11.89 -25.33
N VAL A 175 9.91 -11.40 -26.36
CA VAL A 175 11.39 -11.34 -26.39
C VAL A 175 11.93 -10.49 -25.23
N PHE A 176 11.29 -9.35 -24.95
CA PHE A 176 11.66 -8.52 -23.80
C PHE A 176 11.41 -9.24 -22.47
N ARG A 177 10.25 -9.87 -22.28
CA ARG A 177 9.94 -10.58 -21.03
C ARG A 177 11.00 -11.62 -20.69
N GLU A 178 11.31 -12.50 -21.64
CA GLU A 178 12.30 -13.57 -21.44
C GLU A 178 13.69 -13.00 -21.10
N THR A 179 14.04 -11.87 -21.71
CA THR A 179 15.34 -11.23 -21.52
C THR A 179 15.42 -10.48 -20.20
N LEU A 180 14.39 -9.69 -19.85
CA LEU A 180 14.37 -8.83 -18.67
C LEU A 180 14.49 -9.62 -17.36
N LEU A 181 14.02 -10.87 -17.34
CA LEU A 181 14.20 -11.79 -16.20
C LEU A 181 15.66 -12.02 -15.82
N ARG A 182 16.60 -11.82 -16.75
CA ARG A 182 18.04 -11.99 -16.57
C ARG A 182 18.77 -10.67 -16.29
N CYS A 183 18.06 -9.55 -16.31
CA CYS A 183 18.64 -8.21 -16.17
C CYS A 183 18.59 -7.71 -14.72
N ASP A 184 19.53 -6.81 -14.37
CA ASP A 184 19.47 -6.07 -13.10
C ASP A 184 18.24 -5.15 -13.05
N PRO A 185 17.63 -4.92 -11.87
CA PRO A 185 16.45 -4.06 -11.72
C PRO A 185 16.59 -2.65 -12.33
N GLU A 186 17.78 -2.05 -12.32
CA GLU A 186 17.98 -0.72 -12.92
C GLU A 186 17.89 -0.76 -14.45
N VAL A 187 18.36 -1.85 -15.07
CA VAL A 187 18.20 -2.09 -16.52
C VAL A 187 16.74 -2.37 -16.86
N GLN A 188 16.03 -3.13 -16.01
CA GLN A 188 14.59 -3.36 -16.18
C GLN A 188 13.80 -2.04 -16.11
N ARG A 189 14.10 -1.19 -15.11
CA ARG A 189 13.50 0.14 -14.95
C ARG A 189 13.75 1.01 -16.19
N ALA A 190 15.00 1.10 -16.64
CA ALA A 190 15.35 1.94 -17.78
C ALA A 190 14.74 1.43 -19.10
N THR A 191 14.67 0.11 -19.29
CA THR A 191 13.99 -0.51 -20.44
C THR A 191 12.48 -0.29 -20.41
N ALA A 192 11.88 -0.24 -19.23
CA ALA A 192 10.47 0.05 -19.07
C ALA A 192 10.07 1.44 -19.62
N GLU A 193 10.99 2.41 -19.59
CA GLU A 193 10.78 3.75 -20.17
C GLU A 193 10.61 3.71 -21.69
N VAL A 194 11.28 2.77 -22.39
CA VAL A 194 11.13 2.55 -23.84
C VAL A 194 9.69 2.12 -24.16
N TRP A 195 9.17 1.14 -23.42
CA TRP A 195 7.79 0.68 -23.57
C TRP A 195 6.79 1.75 -23.15
N GLY A 196 7.09 2.53 -22.11
CA GLY A 196 6.27 3.68 -21.72
C GLY A 196 6.17 4.74 -22.83
N ALA A 197 7.28 5.03 -23.51
CA ALA A 197 7.30 5.92 -24.67
C ALA A 197 6.55 5.32 -25.88
N ALA A 198 6.64 4.01 -26.11
CA ALA A 198 5.90 3.32 -27.16
C ALA A 198 4.38 3.39 -26.93
N LEU A 199 3.92 3.11 -25.71
CA LEU A 199 2.51 3.15 -25.33
C LEU A 199 1.87 4.51 -25.64
N ARG A 200 2.60 5.62 -25.46
CA ARG A 200 2.11 6.97 -25.79
C ARG A 200 1.83 7.17 -27.28
N ARG A 201 2.54 6.44 -28.15
CA ARG A 201 2.50 6.60 -29.61
C ARG A 201 1.58 5.60 -30.32
N LEU A 202 1.26 4.47 -29.69
CA LEU A 202 0.35 3.46 -30.25
C LEU A 202 -1.06 4.04 -30.45
N LYS A 203 -1.78 3.57 -31.49
CA LYS A 203 -3.20 3.90 -31.72
C LYS A 203 -4.09 3.28 -30.64
N ALA A 204 -5.32 3.78 -30.47
CA ALA A 204 -6.19 3.42 -29.34
C ALA A 204 -6.39 1.90 -29.15
N SER A 205 -6.80 1.16 -30.19
CA SER A 205 -7.05 -0.29 -30.10
C SER A 205 -5.78 -1.09 -29.78
N THR A 206 -4.69 -0.81 -30.50
CA THR A 206 -3.39 -1.44 -30.30
C THR A 206 -2.78 -1.11 -28.93
N ARG A 207 -3.00 0.12 -28.44
CA ARG A 207 -2.57 0.58 -27.12
C ARG A 207 -3.31 -0.18 -26.02
N GLU A 208 -4.62 -0.36 -26.15
CA GLU A 208 -5.41 -1.16 -25.21
C GLU A 208 -4.91 -2.61 -25.15
N HIS A 209 -4.69 -3.25 -26.30
CA HIS A 209 -4.12 -4.61 -26.36
C HIS A 209 -2.77 -4.68 -25.64
N CYS A 210 -1.85 -3.76 -25.95
CA CYS A 210 -0.53 -3.71 -25.33
C CYS A 210 -0.60 -3.46 -23.80
N VAL A 211 -1.52 -2.61 -23.34
CA VAL A 211 -1.76 -2.40 -21.90
C VAL A 211 -2.19 -3.70 -21.23
N ARG A 212 -3.14 -4.46 -21.81
CA ARG A 212 -3.59 -5.74 -21.24
C ARG A 212 -2.47 -6.79 -21.26
N LEU A 213 -1.71 -6.85 -22.36
CA LEU A 213 -0.57 -7.76 -22.52
C LEU A 213 0.51 -7.56 -21.44
N ILE A 214 0.88 -6.31 -21.17
CA ILE A 214 1.86 -5.97 -20.13
C ILE A 214 1.28 -6.24 -18.74
N ALA A 215 0.00 -5.96 -18.50
CA ALA A 215 -0.66 -6.20 -17.21
C ALA A 215 -0.70 -7.69 -16.87
N ALA A 216 -1.00 -8.54 -17.84
CA ALA A 216 -0.95 -10.01 -17.69
C ALA A 216 0.44 -10.53 -17.33
N SER A 217 1.48 -9.79 -17.68
CA SER A 217 2.87 -10.18 -17.40
C SER A 217 3.31 -9.84 -15.96
N ALA A 218 2.52 -9.05 -15.23
CA ALA A 218 2.80 -8.65 -13.85
C ALA A 218 2.62 -9.78 -12.82
N GLU A 219 2.09 -10.94 -13.24
CA GLU A 219 2.03 -12.16 -12.42
C GLU A 219 3.41 -12.78 -12.19
N SER A 220 4.38 -12.47 -13.05
CA SER A 220 5.75 -12.97 -12.98
C SER A 220 6.67 -12.07 -12.13
N SER A 221 7.95 -12.44 -12.01
CA SER A 221 9.00 -11.61 -11.39
C SER A 221 9.27 -10.27 -12.11
N LEU A 222 8.56 -9.99 -13.21
CA LEU A 222 8.59 -8.70 -13.92
C LEU A 222 7.59 -7.66 -13.40
N ALA A 223 6.92 -7.91 -12.27
CA ALA A 223 5.95 -6.98 -11.70
C ALA A 223 6.49 -5.54 -11.55
N ASP A 224 7.76 -5.39 -11.14
CA ASP A 224 8.41 -4.09 -10.99
C ASP A 224 8.61 -3.38 -12.34
N ALA A 225 9.09 -4.11 -13.34
CA ALA A 225 9.26 -3.58 -14.70
C ALA A 225 7.91 -3.11 -15.28
N CYS A 226 6.85 -3.91 -15.11
CA CYS A 226 5.50 -3.56 -15.56
C CYS A 226 4.98 -2.27 -14.89
N VAL A 227 5.18 -2.11 -13.59
CA VAL A 227 4.85 -0.86 -12.88
C VAL A 227 5.59 0.32 -13.51
N TRP A 228 6.90 0.18 -13.75
CA TRP A 228 7.70 1.25 -14.36
C TRP A 228 7.29 1.58 -15.80
N VAL A 229 6.75 0.61 -16.56
CA VAL A 229 6.20 0.88 -17.90
C VAL A 229 5.03 1.85 -17.79
N TYR A 230 4.04 1.57 -16.95
CA TYR A 230 2.88 2.46 -16.80
C TYR A 230 3.24 3.79 -16.14
N VAL A 231 4.11 3.77 -15.14
CA VAL A 231 4.56 4.99 -14.45
C VAL A 231 5.28 5.91 -15.43
N SER A 232 6.22 5.37 -16.22
CA SER A 232 6.90 6.15 -17.25
C SER A 232 5.93 6.60 -18.34
N ALA A 233 4.97 5.77 -18.77
CA ALA A 233 3.98 6.15 -19.78
C ALA A 233 3.08 7.32 -19.33
N CYS A 234 2.67 7.34 -18.06
CA CYS A 234 1.71 8.31 -17.52
C CYS A 234 2.36 9.60 -16.99
N LYS A 235 3.61 9.56 -16.50
CA LYS A 235 4.29 10.76 -15.98
C LYS A 235 4.70 11.72 -17.08
N SER A 236 4.38 12.99 -16.93
CA SER A 236 4.90 14.08 -17.76
C SER A 236 5.86 14.97 -16.96
N VAL A 237 6.47 15.94 -17.64
CA VAL A 237 7.32 16.97 -17.04
C VAL A 237 6.54 17.82 -16.03
N SER A 238 7.26 18.50 -15.14
CA SER A 238 6.68 19.48 -14.21
C SER A 238 5.58 18.93 -13.28
N GLN A 239 5.71 17.68 -12.80
CA GLN A 239 4.75 17.07 -11.87
C GLN A 239 3.32 16.96 -12.44
N THR A 240 3.18 16.86 -13.76
CA THR A 240 1.91 16.65 -14.46
C THR A 240 1.80 15.23 -15.04
N LEU A 241 0.61 14.85 -15.46
CA LEU A 241 0.33 13.60 -16.18
C LEU A 241 0.28 13.83 -17.68
N HIS A 242 0.69 12.83 -18.45
CA HIS A 242 0.65 12.88 -19.92
C HIS A 242 -0.80 12.80 -20.43
N THR A 243 -1.10 13.38 -21.59
CA THR A 243 -2.46 13.41 -22.17
C THR A 243 -3.01 12.02 -22.49
N SER A 244 -2.14 11.02 -22.69
CA SER A 244 -2.53 9.62 -22.90
C SER A 244 -2.91 8.88 -21.61
N THR A 245 -2.74 9.47 -20.43
CA THR A 245 -2.88 8.76 -19.14
C THR A 245 -4.24 8.08 -18.99
N SER A 246 -5.34 8.77 -19.27
CA SER A 246 -6.68 8.17 -19.17
C SER A 246 -6.89 6.99 -20.12
N SER A 247 -6.30 7.05 -21.33
CA SER A 247 -6.36 5.95 -22.31
C SER A 247 -5.47 4.74 -21.96
N LEU A 248 -4.55 4.89 -21.00
CA LEU A 248 -3.71 3.82 -20.48
C LEU A 248 -4.30 3.22 -19.20
N PHE A 249 -4.79 4.10 -18.32
CA PHE A 249 -5.33 3.69 -17.03
C PHE A 249 -6.68 3.00 -17.15
N ARG A 250 -7.54 3.41 -18.10
CA ARG A 250 -8.86 2.78 -18.30
C ARG A 250 -8.74 1.30 -18.71
N PRO A 251 -7.97 0.91 -19.74
CA PRO A 251 -7.78 -0.50 -20.06
C PRO A 251 -7.09 -1.30 -18.94
N LEU A 252 -6.18 -0.69 -18.19
CA LEU A 252 -5.53 -1.33 -17.03
C LEU A 252 -6.57 -1.64 -15.94
N LEU A 253 -7.49 -0.72 -15.68
CA LEU A 253 -8.58 -0.92 -14.72
C LEU A 253 -9.57 -1.97 -15.23
N SER A 254 -9.97 -1.93 -16.50
CA SER A 254 -10.83 -2.96 -17.11
C SER A 254 -10.19 -4.35 -17.02
N TYR A 255 -8.88 -4.46 -17.29
CA TYR A 255 -8.15 -5.72 -17.12
C TYR A 255 -8.27 -6.26 -15.69
N TYR A 256 -8.06 -5.40 -14.68
CA TYR A 256 -8.19 -5.82 -13.28
C TYR A 256 -9.60 -6.31 -12.92
N LEU A 257 -10.63 -5.66 -13.45
CA LEU A 257 -12.02 -6.07 -13.20
C LEU A 257 -12.38 -7.42 -13.85
N GLU A 258 -11.65 -7.83 -14.88
CA GLU A 258 -11.92 -9.04 -15.67
C GLU A 258 -10.95 -10.21 -15.38
N CYS A 259 -9.76 -9.93 -14.82
CA CYS A 259 -8.71 -10.93 -14.67
C CYS A 259 -9.01 -12.05 -13.67
N GLY A 260 -8.41 -13.23 -13.89
CA GLY A 260 -8.48 -14.38 -12.98
C GLY A 260 -7.57 -14.29 -11.75
N THR A 261 -6.62 -13.35 -11.72
CA THR A 261 -5.56 -13.19 -10.71
C THR A 261 -5.63 -11.81 -10.02
N PRO A 262 -6.72 -11.52 -9.29
CA PRO A 262 -7.01 -10.16 -8.81
C PRO A 262 -5.93 -9.57 -7.90
N GLU A 263 -5.28 -10.37 -7.05
CA GLU A 263 -4.31 -9.85 -6.09
C GLU A 263 -3.07 -9.21 -6.74
N MET A 264 -2.55 -9.83 -7.81
CA MET A 264 -1.35 -9.34 -8.50
C MET A 264 -1.67 -8.09 -9.32
N SER A 265 -2.82 -8.11 -10.01
CA SER A 265 -3.30 -6.95 -10.76
C SER A 265 -3.66 -5.77 -9.83
N LEU A 266 -4.23 -6.02 -8.64
CA LEU A 266 -4.46 -4.99 -7.63
C LEU A 266 -3.13 -4.40 -7.13
N LYS A 267 -2.11 -5.23 -6.87
CA LYS A 267 -0.77 -4.76 -6.49
C LYS A 267 -0.17 -3.87 -7.57
N LEU A 268 -0.31 -4.23 -8.84
CA LEU A 268 0.12 -3.41 -9.99
C LEU A 268 -0.58 -2.05 -10.00
N ILE A 269 -1.92 -2.02 -10.01
CA ILE A 269 -2.70 -0.77 -10.01
C ILE A 269 -2.36 0.09 -8.79
N ARG A 270 -2.29 -0.51 -7.60
CA ARG A 270 -1.96 0.21 -6.37
C ARG A 270 -0.59 0.89 -6.48
N ARG A 271 0.43 0.19 -6.98
CA ARG A 271 1.79 0.74 -7.12
C ARG A 271 1.86 1.83 -8.18
N VAL A 272 1.21 1.64 -9.33
CA VAL A 272 1.12 2.66 -10.38
C VAL A 272 0.41 3.90 -9.83
N MET A 273 -0.77 3.75 -9.25
CA MET A 273 -1.55 4.88 -8.71
C MET A 273 -0.80 5.60 -7.59
N THR A 274 -0.15 4.87 -6.68
CA THR A 274 0.69 5.46 -5.62
C THR A 274 1.81 6.30 -6.24
N ALA A 275 2.54 5.77 -7.22
CA ALA A 275 3.62 6.49 -7.90
C ALA A 275 3.14 7.75 -8.66
N LEU A 276 1.92 7.71 -9.23
CA LEU A 276 1.30 8.88 -9.87
C LEU A 276 0.86 9.93 -8.85
N ILE A 277 0.22 9.52 -7.76
CA ILE A 277 -0.19 10.43 -6.66
C ILE A 277 1.01 11.14 -6.03
N HIS A 278 2.13 10.44 -5.86
CA HIS A 278 3.36 11.03 -5.35
C HIS A 278 4.01 12.03 -6.33
N HIS A 279 3.84 11.81 -7.64
CA HIS A 279 4.37 12.67 -8.70
C HIS A 279 3.53 13.93 -8.90
N CYS A 280 2.21 13.82 -8.84
CA CYS A 280 1.32 14.96 -9.06
C CYS A 280 1.44 15.99 -7.92
N LYS A 281 1.48 17.27 -8.31
CA LYS A 281 1.57 18.39 -7.36
C LYS A 281 0.30 18.58 -6.53
N ASP A 282 -0.86 18.46 -7.15
CA ASP A 282 -2.19 18.70 -6.56
C ASP A 282 -3.27 17.84 -7.23
N SER A 283 -4.53 18.05 -6.83
CA SER A 283 -5.68 17.30 -7.33
C SER A 283 -6.05 17.60 -8.79
N GLU A 284 -5.74 18.80 -9.29
CA GLU A 284 -5.98 19.16 -10.69
C GLU A 284 -5.06 18.34 -11.60
N GLN A 285 -3.79 18.19 -11.22
CA GLN A 285 -2.84 17.45 -12.06
C GLN A 285 -3.11 15.93 -12.05
N PHE A 286 -3.80 15.44 -11.03
CA PHE A 286 -4.21 14.03 -10.89
C PHE A 286 -5.60 13.72 -11.48
N SER A 287 -6.35 14.75 -11.88
CA SER A 287 -7.74 14.64 -12.36
C SER A 287 -7.94 13.57 -13.43
N SER A 288 -7.03 13.45 -14.41
CA SER A 288 -7.13 12.47 -15.50
C SER A 288 -7.23 11.00 -15.05
N VAL A 289 -6.69 10.66 -13.88
CA VAL A 289 -6.80 9.32 -13.28
C VAL A 289 -7.99 9.26 -12.34
N ALA A 290 -8.19 10.30 -11.52
CA ALA A 290 -9.31 10.38 -10.58
C ALA A 290 -10.68 10.29 -11.29
N GLU A 291 -10.84 10.94 -12.44
CA GLU A 291 -12.07 10.85 -13.25
C GLU A 291 -12.30 9.45 -13.81
N VAL A 292 -11.25 8.74 -14.26
CA VAL A 292 -11.37 7.35 -14.73
C VAL A 292 -11.81 6.43 -13.59
N VAL A 293 -11.25 6.60 -12.39
CA VAL A 293 -11.64 5.84 -11.19
C VAL A 293 -13.08 6.16 -10.80
N LEU A 294 -13.47 7.43 -10.82
CA LEU A 294 -14.83 7.87 -10.48
C LEU A 294 -15.85 7.31 -11.47
N GLU A 295 -15.61 7.46 -12.78
CA GLU A 295 -16.51 6.94 -13.82
C GLU A 295 -16.71 5.43 -13.69
N GLN A 296 -15.63 4.66 -13.50
CA GLN A 296 -15.73 3.22 -13.35
C GLN A 296 -16.42 2.82 -12.05
N PHE A 297 -16.17 3.55 -10.95
CA PHE A 297 -16.89 3.38 -9.69
C PHE A 297 -18.39 3.58 -9.85
N LEU A 298 -18.80 4.65 -10.54
CA LEU A 298 -20.21 4.94 -10.80
C LEU A 298 -20.88 3.89 -11.69
N GLN A 299 -20.14 3.30 -12.64
CA GLN A 299 -20.65 2.20 -13.46
C GLN A 299 -20.87 0.94 -12.62
N CYS A 300 -19.91 0.55 -11.79
CA CYS A 300 -20.03 -0.62 -10.92
C CYS A 300 -21.11 -0.43 -9.84
N ALA A 301 -21.26 0.78 -9.28
CA ALA A 301 -22.27 1.07 -8.26
C ALA A 301 -23.72 1.09 -8.80
N LYS A 302 -23.90 1.24 -10.13
CA LYS A 302 -25.21 1.24 -10.80
C LYS A 302 -25.57 -0.10 -11.45
N ALA A 303 -24.64 -1.05 -11.52
CA ALA A 303 -24.89 -2.36 -12.10
C ALA A 303 -25.94 -3.12 -11.26
N GLU A 304 -26.84 -3.84 -11.93
CA GLU A 304 -27.86 -4.64 -11.26
C GLU A 304 -27.21 -5.83 -10.54
N SER A 305 -27.83 -6.26 -9.44
CA SER A 305 -27.26 -7.21 -8.48
C SER A 305 -27.18 -8.64 -9.01
N GLY A 306 -26.09 -8.96 -9.72
CA GLY A 306 -25.59 -10.30 -10.00
C GLY A 306 -24.25 -10.59 -9.29
N ASP A 307 -23.92 -11.87 -9.09
CA ASP A 307 -22.69 -12.30 -8.39
C ASP A 307 -21.39 -11.81 -9.07
N ALA A 308 -21.37 -11.81 -10.41
CA ALA A 308 -20.25 -11.25 -11.18
C ALA A 308 -20.11 -9.72 -11.03
N ASP A 309 -21.22 -9.01 -10.82
CA ASP A 309 -21.21 -7.56 -10.62
C ASP A 309 -20.84 -7.20 -9.17
N GLU A 310 -21.15 -8.07 -8.21
CA GLU A 310 -20.69 -7.95 -6.82
C GLU A 310 -19.17 -8.08 -6.71
N GLU A 311 -18.55 -9.05 -7.39
CA GLU A 311 -17.08 -9.18 -7.42
C GLU A 311 -16.42 -7.98 -8.12
N ARG A 312 -17.01 -7.47 -9.20
CA ARG A 312 -16.54 -6.24 -9.86
C ARG A 312 -16.62 -5.03 -8.93
N LEU A 313 -17.72 -4.89 -8.19
CA LEU A 313 -17.87 -3.83 -7.20
C LEU A 313 -16.86 -3.98 -6.05
N ARG A 314 -16.63 -5.20 -5.55
CA ARG A 314 -15.62 -5.51 -4.54
C ARG A 314 -14.24 -5.01 -4.96
N ARG A 315 -13.85 -5.33 -6.20
CA ARG A 315 -12.58 -4.92 -6.81
C ARG A 315 -12.50 -3.41 -6.98
N MET A 316 -13.57 -2.79 -7.47
CA MET A 316 -13.62 -1.34 -7.68
C MET A 316 -13.51 -0.56 -6.36
N LEU A 317 -14.12 -1.05 -5.27
CA LEU A 317 -13.99 -0.47 -3.94
C LEU A 317 -12.54 -0.48 -3.44
N GLU A 318 -11.77 -1.53 -3.72
CA GLU A 318 -10.35 -1.60 -3.36
C GLU A 318 -9.50 -0.57 -4.12
N VAL A 319 -9.78 -0.35 -5.41
CA VAL A 319 -9.10 0.68 -6.20
C VAL A 319 -9.46 2.08 -5.71
N ALA A 320 -10.75 2.33 -5.48
CA ALA A 320 -11.24 3.58 -4.93
C ALA A 320 -10.62 3.90 -3.55
N ALA A 321 -10.47 2.89 -2.69
CA ALA A 321 -9.81 3.03 -1.39
C ALA A 321 -8.35 3.46 -1.53
N VAL A 322 -7.60 2.94 -2.51
CA VAL A 322 -6.22 3.38 -2.76
C VAL A 322 -6.19 4.86 -3.19
N ALA A 323 -7.09 5.30 -4.07
CA ALA A 323 -7.14 6.70 -4.51
C ALA A 323 -7.44 7.66 -3.36
N CYS A 324 -8.29 7.24 -2.41
CA CYS A 324 -8.67 8.05 -1.25
C CYS A 324 -7.66 7.98 -0.09
N SER A 325 -6.88 6.91 0.06
CA SER A 325 -5.98 6.73 1.22
C SER A 325 -4.58 7.32 1.02
N VAL A 326 -4.02 7.25 -0.19
CA VAL A 326 -2.64 7.70 -0.44
C VAL A 326 -2.55 9.22 -0.25
N ARG A 327 -1.56 9.67 0.55
CA ARG A 327 -1.42 11.08 0.96
C ARG A 327 -2.72 11.68 1.50
N GLN A 328 -3.46 10.91 2.31
CA GLN A 328 -4.74 11.32 2.92
C GLN A 328 -5.75 11.85 1.90
N GLY A 329 -5.75 11.30 0.68
CA GLY A 329 -6.69 11.70 -0.36
C GLY A 329 -6.49 13.11 -0.92
N SER A 330 -5.38 13.79 -0.61
CA SER A 330 -5.08 15.17 -1.05
C SER A 330 -5.00 15.37 -2.57
N ARG A 331 -5.06 14.30 -3.37
CA ARG A 331 -5.12 14.34 -4.83
C ARG A 331 -6.52 14.12 -5.40
N MET A 332 -7.50 13.83 -4.55
CA MET A 332 -8.91 13.78 -4.92
C MET A 332 -9.53 15.15 -4.66
N THR A 333 -10.41 15.61 -5.56
CA THR A 333 -11.15 16.86 -5.34
C THR A 333 -12.34 16.64 -4.41
N HIS A 334 -12.78 17.69 -3.71
CA HIS A 334 -13.98 17.62 -2.86
C HIS A 334 -15.22 17.12 -3.63
N LYS A 335 -15.39 17.56 -4.89
CA LYS A 335 -16.50 17.13 -5.75
C LYS A 335 -16.46 15.61 -5.98
N GLN A 336 -15.29 15.07 -6.34
CA GLN A 336 -15.13 13.64 -6.59
C GLN A 336 -15.44 12.82 -5.34
N LEU A 337 -14.88 13.20 -4.18
CA LEU A 337 -15.15 12.51 -2.91
C LEU A 337 -16.63 12.56 -2.52
N LEU A 338 -17.28 13.72 -2.70
CA LEU A 338 -18.71 13.88 -2.42
C LEU A 338 -19.57 12.98 -3.33
N THR A 339 -19.25 12.91 -4.62
CA THR A 339 -19.98 12.06 -5.59
C THR A 339 -19.82 10.58 -5.26
N MET A 340 -18.64 10.12 -4.85
CA MET A 340 -18.44 8.72 -4.44
C MET A 340 -19.23 8.39 -3.17
N LEU A 341 -19.30 9.31 -2.21
CA LEU A 341 -20.08 9.12 -0.98
C LEU A 341 -21.59 9.14 -1.21
N SER A 342 -22.09 9.97 -2.13
CA SER A 342 -23.52 10.01 -2.43
C SER A 342 -24.06 8.70 -3.01
N GLU A 343 -23.19 7.87 -3.58
CA GLU A 343 -23.56 6.56 -4.12
C GLU A 343 -23.41 5.43 -3.09
N PHE A 344 -22.96 5.74 -1.86
CA PHE A 344 -22.82 4.73 -0.80
C PHE A 344 -24.15 4.03 -0.47
N ASP A 345 -25.26 4.75 -0.59
CA ASP A 345 -26.61 4.21 -0.37
C ASP A 345 -27.03 3.14 -1.40
N LYS A 346 -26.25 2.94 -2.46
CA LYS A 346 -26.51 1.91 -3.49
C LYS A 346 -25.62 0.68 -3.30
N ILE A 347 -24.60 0.76 -2.46
CA ILE A 347 -23.67 -0.35 -2.23
C ILE A 347 -24.33 -1.39 -1.32
N PRO A 348 -24.39 -2.67 -1.73
CA PRO A 348 -24.92 -3.74 -0.87
C PRO A 348 -23.94 -4.07 0.28
N LEU A 349 -24.48 -4.38 1.46
CA LEU A 349 -23.70 -4.65 2.69
C LEU A 349 -23.54 -6.15 2.97
N THR A 350 -23.05 -6.91 1.99
CA THR A 350 -22.85 -8.37 2.06
C THR A 350 -21.54 -8.79 2.72
N ASP A 351 -21.44 -10.05 3.17
CA ASP A 351 -20.21 -10.59 3.78
C ASP A 351 -19.00 -10.53 2.85
N ALA A 352 -19.21 -10.77 1.55
CA ALA A 352 -18.16 -10.71 0.54
C ALA A 352 -17.57 -9.29 0.38
N LEU A 353 -18.40 -8.26 0.52
CA LEU A 353 -17.99 -6.86 0.38
C LEU A 353 -17.45 -6.24 1.66
N HIS A 354 -17.61 -6.89 2.82
CA HIS A 354 -17.29 -6.32 4.14
C HIS A 354 -15.89 -5.69 4.21
N SER A 355 -14.85 -6.43 3.81
CA SER A 355 -13.47 -5.93 3.85
C SER A 355 -13.24 -4.73 2.91
N SER A 356 -13.81 -4.78 1.70
CA SER A 356 -13.65 -3.73 0.70
C SER A 356 -14.42 -2.47 1.07
N VAL A 357 -15.64 -2.61 1.59
CA VAL A 357 -16.46 -1.50 2.08
C VAL A 357 -15.78 -0.84 3.28
N LEU A 358 -15.24 -1.61 4.22
CA LEU A 358 -14.50 -1.08 5.37
C LEU A 358 -13.29 -0.24 4.92
N LYS A 359 -12.44 -0.79 4.04
CA LYS A 359 -11.27 -0.09 3.50
C LYS A 359 -11.67 1.18 2.75
N PHE A 360 -12.67 1.09 1.89
CA PHE A 360 -13.17 2.23 1.12
C PHE A 360 -13.72 3.32 2.03
N THR A 361 -14.66 2.98 2.91
CA THR A 361 -15.32 3.92 3.83
C THR A 361 -14.32 4.61 4.76
N THR A 362 -13.37 3.84 5.30
CA THR A 362 -12.31 4.40 6.14
C THR A 362 -11.46 5.39 5.35
N SER A 363 -11.04 5.02 4.14
CA SER A 363 -10.17 5.85 3.31
C SER A 363 -10.85 7.14 2.85
N ILE A 364 -12.12 7.08 2.44
CA ILE A 364 -12.85 8.24 1.93
C ILE A 364 -13.26 9.21 3.04
N LEU A 365 -13.60 8.71 4.24
CA LEU A 365 -13.90 9.57 5.39
C LEU A 365 -12.64 10.28 5.90
N LEU A 366 -11.48 9.63 5.87
CA LEU A 366 -10.20 10.27 6.20
C LEU A 366 -9.76 11.30 5.17
N ALA A 367 -10.08 11.08 3.89
CA ALA A 367 -9.80 12.03 2.81
C ALA A 367 -10.72 13.27 2.85
N GLY A 368 -11.94 13.10 3.34
CA GLY A 368 -12.94 14.17 3.40
C GLY A 368 -12.62 15.24 4.44
N ASP A 369 -13.22 16.42 4.25
CA ASP A 369 -13.19 17.52 5.20
C ASP A 369 -14.46 17.58 6.05
N MET A 370 -14.55 18.58 6.93
CA MET A 370 -15.71 18.78 7.80
C MET A 370 -17.02 18.95 7.03
N ALA A 371 -17.01 19.60 5.86
CA ALA A 371 -18.23 19.80 5.06
C ALA A 371 -18.76 18.46 4.54
N LEU A 372 -17.86 17.61 4.03
CA LEU A 372 -18.18 16.29 3.52
C LEU A 372 -18.64 15.33 4.62
N TRP A 373 -18.04 15.37 5.81
CA TRP A 373 -18.47 14.58 6.96
C TRP A 373 -19.89 14.96 7.41
N MET A 374 -20.21 16.26 7.44
CA MET A 374 -21.51 16.75 7.86
C MET A 374 -22.61 16.51 6.84
N ALA A 375 -22.28 16.52 5.54
CA ALA A 375 -23.24 16.32 4.46
C ALA A 375 -23.58 14.83 4.24
N SER A 376 -22.58 14.04 3.84
CA SER A 376 -22.79 12.62 3.45
C SER A 376 -22.19 11.64 4.45
N GLY A 377 -21.13 12.02 5.17
CA GLY A 377 -20.47 11.14 6.14
C GLY A 377 -21.40 10.64 7.26
N ARG A 378 -22.34 11.48 7.73
CA ARG A 378 -23.37 11.07 8.69
C ARG A 378 -24.26 9.96 8.15
N LYS A 379 -24.78 10.10 6.93
CA LYS A 379 -25.65 9.11 6.28
C LYS A 379 -24.94 7.78 6.06
N VAL A 380 -23.67 7.85 5.65
CA VAL A 380 -22.80 6.69 5.48
C VAL A 380 -22.64 5.94 6.80
N LEU A 381 -22.35 6.66 7.89
CA LEU A 381 -22.26 6.04 9.22
C LEU A 381 -23.60 5.44 9.64
N GLU A 382 -24.71 6.16 9.51
CA GLU A 382 -26.06 5.65 9.78
C GLU A 382 -26.35 4.33 9.05
N ARG A 383 -26.04 4.26 7.76
CA ARG A 383 -26.22 3.03 6.97
C ARG A 383 -25.29 1.91 7.41
N THR A 384 -24.03 2.19 7.76
CA THR A 384 -23.12 1.14 8.26
C THR A 384 -23.63 0.47 9.53
N TRP A 385 -24.48 1.15 10.34
CA TRP A 385 -25.11 0.56 11.53
C TRP A 385 -26.19 -0.46 11.22
N GLU A 386 -26.72 -0.54 9.98
CA GLU A 386 -27.56 -1.67 9.54
C GLU A 386 -26.84 -3.01 9.71
N ARG A 387 -25.49 -2.98 9.65
CA ARG A 387 -24.63 -4.12 9.93
C ARG A 387 -23.67 -3.81 11.09
N PRO A 388 -24.02 -4.18 12.33
CA PRO A 388 -23.24 -3.91 13.54
C PRO A 388 -21.75 -4.23 13.45
N ALA A 389 -21.39 -5.37 12.86
CA ALA A 389 -19.99 -5.79 12.69
C ALA A 389 -19.16 -4.77 11.89
N LEU A 390 -19.73 -4.24 10.80
CA LEU A 390 -19.06 -3.27 9.94
C LEU A 390 -18.91 -1.92 10.66
N ALA A 391 -19.96 -1.47 11.34
CA ALA A 391 -19.92 -0.20 12.06
C ALA A 391 -18.91 -0.22 13.21
N LEU A 392 -18.82 -1.32 13.96
CA LEU A 392 -17.86 -1.47 15.06
C LEU A 392 -16.41 -1.40 14.54
N GLU A 393 -16.08 -2.17 13.50
CA GLU A 393 -14.75 -2.19 12.89
C GLU A 393 -14.39 -0.83 12.26
N LEU A 394 -15.35 -0.18 11.59
CA LEU A 394 -15.16 1.16 11.02
C LEU A 394 -14.90 2.20 12.11
N CYS A 395 -15.66 2.19 13.20
CA CYS A 395 -15.45 3.12 14.31
C CYS A 395 -14.09 2.90 14.98
N GLY A 396 -13.66 1.64 15.13
CA GLY A 396 -12.32 1.30 15.61
C GLY A 396 -11.24 1.90 14.70
N ALA A 397 -11.32 1.61 13.39
CA ALA A 397 -10.36 2.10 12.41
C ALA A 397 -10.31 3.64 12.34
N LEU A 398 -11.46 4.32 12.36
CA LEU A 398 -11.52 5.79 12.35
C LEU A 398 -10.94 6.40 13.63
N SER A 399 -11.13 5.75 14.78
CA SER A 399 -10.53 6.18 16.04
C SER A 399 -9.01 6.06 16.01
N ASP A 400 -8.50 4.89 15.62
CA ASP A 400 -7.06 4.59 15.57
C ASP A 400 -6.32 5.49 14.59
N LEU A 401 -6.94 5.78 13.45
CA LEU A 401 -6.40 6.70 12.43
C LEU A 401 -6.61 8.17 12.77
N GLY A 402 -7.19 8.46 13.94
CA GLY A 402 -7.28 9.79 14.51
C GLY A 402 -8.26 10.73 13.81
N TRP A 403 -9.32 10.21 13.20
CA TRP A 403 -10.24 10.97 12.36
C TRP A 403 -10.78 12.25 13.04
N GLY A 404 -10.71 13.38 12.32
CA GLY A 404 -11.13 14.69 12.83
C GLY A 404 -12.64 14.80 13.07
N GLY A 405 -13.45 14.07 12.31
CA GLY A 405 -14.92 14.04 12.44
C GLY A 405 -15.45 13.27 13.64
N TRP A 406 -14.58 12.67 14.45
CA TRP A 406 -14.96 11.74 15.52
C TRP A 406 -16.03 12.29 16.48
N LYS A 407 -15.75 13.45 17.10
CA LYS A 407 -16.64 14.04 18.12
C LYS A 407 -17.99 14.46 17.56
N MET A 408 -18.02 14.90 16.30
CA MET A 408 -19.21 15.49 15.67
C MET A 408 -20.12 14.45 15.05
N VAL A 409 -19.55 13.35 14.53
CA VAL A 409 -20.29 12.36 13.74
C VAL A 409 -20.25 10.98 14.38
N ALA A 410 -19.08 10.34 14.50
CA ALA A 410 -19.02 8.94 14.98
C ALA A 410 -19.43 8.77 16.45
N GLN A 411 -18.94 9.63 17.35
CA GLN A 411 -19.16 9.50 18.80
C GLN A 411 -20.66 9.46 19.15
N PRO A 412 -21.53 10.38 18.69
CA PRO A 412 -22.97 10.31 18.95
C PRO A 412 -23.62 8.99 18.52
N HIS A 413 -23.24 8.44 17.36
CA HIS A 413 -23.81 7.18 16.87
C HIS A 413 -23.38 5.98 17.71
N VAL A 414 -22.08 5.90 18.07
CA VAL A 414 -21.58 4.85 18.96
C VAL A 414 -22.33 4.90 20.29
N MET A 415 -22.47 6.09 20.89
CA MET A 415 -23.16 6.25 22.18
C MET A 415 -24.63 5.85 22.12
N LYS A 416 -25.32 6.16 21.01
CA LYS A 416 -26.73 5.78 20.80
C LYS A 416 -26.92 4.27 20.75
N HIS A 417 -26.08 3.57 20.00
CA HIS A 417 -26.24 2.13 19.74
C HIS A 417 -25.54 1.22 20.76
N THR A 418 -24.69 1.76 21.65
CA THR A 418 -23.91 0.96 22.62
C THR A 418 -24.77 -0.03 23.41
N ALA A 419 -25.94 0.39 23.91
CA ALA A 419 -26.77 -0.46 24.77
C ALA A 419 -27.34 -1.70 24.04
N GLU A 420 -27.70 -1.55 22.76
CA GLU A 420 -28.20 -2.63 21.91
C GLU A 420 -27.05 -3.56 21.48
N LEU A 421 -25.87 -2.99 21.22
CA LEU A 421 -24.68 -3.73 20.79
C LEU A 421 -24.07 -4.56 21.92
N LEU A 422 -24.08 -4.05 23.15
CA LEU A 422 -23.65 -4.82 24.32
C LEU A 422 -24.55 -6.06 24.57
N GLN A 423 -25.81 -6.03 24.12
CA GLN A 423 -26.70 -7.19 24.22
C GLN A 423 -26.51 -8.19 23.08
N SER A 424 -26.25 -7.71 21.86
CA SER A 424 -26.14 -8.58 20.67
C SER A 424 -24.72 -9.08 20.40
N HIS A 425 -23.70 -8.23 20.56
CA HIS A 425 -22.29 -8.51 20.25
C HIS A 425 -21.37 -7.98 21.37
N PRO A 426 -21.42 -8.57 22.58
CA PRO A 426 -20.74 -8.03 23.77
C PRO A 426 -19.22 -7.92 23.60
N HIS A 427 -18.54 -8.96 23.09
CA HIS A 427 -17.09 -8.97 22.91
C HIS A 427 -16.59 -7.83 22.01
N ARG A 428 -17.06 -7.77 20.77
CA ARG A 428 -16.64 -6.74 19.79
C ARG A 428 -16.96 -5.32 20.26
N THR A 429 -18.07 -5.16 20.98
CA THR A 429 -18.46 -3.85 21.52
C THR A 429 -17.53 -3.42 22.63
N LEU A 430 -17.19 -4.31 23.57
CA LEU A 430 -16.23 -4.01 24.62
C LEU A 430 -14.85 -3.73 24.04
N GLU A 431 -14.33 -4.56 23.13
CA GLU A 431 -13.05 -4.33 22.44
C GLU A 431 -12.98 -2.93 21.83
N LEU A 432 -14.04 -2.50 21.13
CA LEU A 432 -14.15 -1.14 20.61
C LEU A 432 -14.08 -0.11 21.75
N LEU A 433 -14.92 -0.23 22.78
CA LEU A 433 -14.94 0.72 23.89
C LEU A 433 -13.58 0.81 24.60
N VAL A 434 -12.86 -0.30 24.74
CA VAL A 434 -11.50 -0.35 25.29
C VAL A 434 -10.53 0.42 24.41
N ALA A 435 -10.56 0.19 23.10
CA ALA A 435 -9.73 0.95 22.15
C ALA A 435 -10.03 2.46 22.23
N LEU A 436 -11.32 2.84 22.24
CA LEU A 436 -11.75 4.23 22.36
C LEU A 436 -11.36 4.87 23.70
N HIS A 437 -11.35 4.10 24.78
CA HIS A 437 -10.92 4.57 26.09
C HIS A 437 -9.40 4.84 26.12
N ARG A 438 -8.60 3.92 25.56
CA ARG A 438 -7.13 4.06 25.44
C ARG A 438 -6.74 5.30 24.63
N GLU A 439 -7.42 5.53 23.50
CA GLU A 439 -7.20 6.70 22.63
C GLU A 439 -7.81 8.01 23.16
N LYS A 440 -8.39 8.00 24.37
CA LYS A 440 -9.07 9.15 25.00
C LYS A 440 -10.13 9.78 24.08
N ARG A 441 -10.84 8.95 23.32
CA ARG A 441 -11.89 9.35 22.36
C ARG A 441 -13.30 9.37 23.00
N LEU A 442 -13.43 8.86 24.22
CA LEU A 442 -14.65 8.89 25.05
C LEU A 442 -14.69 10.13 25.98
N VAL A 443 -14.45 11.33 25.45
CA VAL A 443 -14.51 12.57 26.23
C VAL A 443 -15.91 13.17 26.15
N GLY A 444 -16.48 13.56 27.30
CA GLY A 444 -17.82 14.15 27.39
C GLY A 444 -18.96 13.14 27.34
N VAL A 445 -18.73 11.91 27.82
CA VAL A 445 -19.75 10.86 27.89
C VAL A 445 -20.76 11.16 29.01
N ASP A 446 -22.03 11.18 28.66
CA ASP A 446 -23.14 11.47 29.57
C ASP A 446 -23.26 10.44 30.71
N VAL A 447 -23.71 10.91 31.87
CA VAL A 447 -23.94 10.07 33.06
C VAL A 447 -24.90 8.91 32.75
N VAL A 448 -25.91 9.16 31.91
CA VAL A 448 -26.90 8.16 31.48
C VAL A 448 -26.24 7.02 30.70
N TRP A 449 -25.26 7.31 29.85
CA TRP A 449 -24.54 6.27 29.11
C TRP A 449 -23.69 5.41 30.04
N LYS A 450 -23.00 6.04 31.02
CA LYS A 450 -22.23 5.32 32.03
C LYS A 450 -23.11 4.41 32.90
N GLN A 451 -24.31 4.88 33.26
CA GLN A 451 -25.31 4.08 33.96
C GLN A 451 -25.75 2.87 33.14
N ARG A 452 -25.99 3.03 31.82
CA ARG A 452 -26.36 1.89 30.96
C ARG A 452 -25.24 0.85 30.84
N LEU A 453 -23.99 1.29 30.71
CA LEU A 453 -22.84 0.38 30.71
C LEU A 453 -22.73 -0.37 32.05
N GLN A 454 -22.95 0.34 33.16
CA GLN A 454 -22.96 -0.23 34.50
C GLN A 454 -24.10 -1.24 34.68
N GLU A 455 -25.32 -0.91 34.26
CA GLU A 455 -26.48 -1.82 34.31
C GLU A 455 -26.24 -3.10 33.50
N TRP A 456 -25.57 -2.97 32.34
CA TRP A 456 -25.18 -4.14 31.55
C TRP A 456 -24.16 -4.99 32.32
N ALA A 457 -23.10 -4.38 32.88
CA ALA A 457 -22.11 -5.11 33.68
C ALA A 457 -22.74 -5.77 34.91
N ASP A 458 -23.68 -5.10 35.59
CA ASP A 458 -24.41 -5.62 36.73
C ASP A 458 -25.26 -6.83 36.35
N ARG A 459 -25.89 -6.83 35.16
CA ARG A 459 -26.68 -7.97 34.65
C ARG A 459 -25.80 -9.13 34.23
N THR A 460 -24.74 -8.87 33.47
CA THR A 460 -23.85 -9.89 32.91
C THR A 460 -23.06 -10.60 34.02
N PHE A 461 -22.57 -9.86 35.01
CA PHE A 461 -21.79 -10.42 36.12
C PHE A 461 -22.64 -10.69 37.38
N ALA A 462 -23.98 -10.65 37.29
CA ALA A 462 -24.88 -10.95 38.42
C ALA A 462 -24.72 -12.38 38.94
N ARG A 463 -24.56 -13.35 38.03
CA ARG A 463 -24.35 -14.77 38.31
C ARG A 463 -23.01 -15.17 37.70
N TRP A 464 -21.94 -15.01 38.47
CA TRP A 464 -20.60 -15.30 38.00
C TRP A 464 -20.40 -16.80 37.82
N GLU A 465 -20.10 -17.21 36.59
CA GLU A 465 -19.65 -18.55 36.23
C GLU A 465 -18.28 -18.42 35.56
N GLN A 466 -17.30 -19.22 36.00
CA GLN A 466 -15.96 -19.26 35.41
C GLN A 466 -16.00 -20.00 34.07
N THR A 467 -16.35 -19.27 33.02
CA THR A 467 -16.20 -19.70 31.62
C THR A 467 -15.17 -18.83 30.92
N GLU A 468 -14.52 -19.37 29.88
CA GLU A 468 -13.52 -18.61 29.11
C GLU A 468 -14.10 -17.30 28.55
N ASP A 469 -15.34 -17.35 28.07
CA ASP A 469 -16.07 -16.19 27.53
C ASP A 469 -16.31 -15.10 28.59
N ASN A 470 -16.76 -15.47 29.79
CA ASN A 470 -17.00 -14.51 30.87
C ASN A 470 -15.71 -13.86 31.37
N ILE A 471 -14.59 -14.60 31.32
CA ILE A 471 -13.27 -14.10 31.71
C ILE A 471 -12.74 -13.07 30.70
N LEU A 472 -12.96 -13.30 29.40
CA LEU A 472 -12.64 -12.32 28.34
C LEU A 472 -13.50 -11.06 28.47
N LEU A 473 -14.82 -11.21 28.69
CA LEU A 473 -15.71 -10.05 28.93
C LEU A 473 -15.30 -9.28 30.19
N LEU A 474 -14.90 -9.98 31.25
CA LEU A 474 -14.42 -9.37 32.48
C LEU A 474 -13.11 -8.61 32.25
N HIS A 475 -12.16 -9.16 31.48
CA HIS A 475 -10.92 -8.47 31.13
C HIS A 475 -11.20 -7.10 30.49
N ASP A 476 -12.06 -7.07 29.48
CA ASP A 476 -12.34 -5.85 28.73
C ASP A 476 -13.15 -4.86 29.57
N ALA A 477 -14.13 -5.34 30.34
CA ALA A 477 -14.87 -4.53 31.29
C ALA A 477 -13.96 -3.90 32.36
N LEU A 478 -12.98 -4.64 32.90
CA LEU A 478 -12.03 -4.13 33.88
C LEU A 478 -11.16 -2.99 33.34
N SER A 479 -10.79 -3.05 32.07
CA SER A 479 -10.06 -1.95 31.43
C SER A 479 -10.90 -0.67 31.27
N LEU A 480 -12.23 -0.80 31.32
CA LEU A 480 -13.20 0.30 31.37
C LEU A 480 -13.60 0.70 32.81
N SER A 481 -12.90 0.20 33.83
CA SER A 481 -13.23 0.44 35.25
C SER A 481 -13.35 1.91 35.65
N SER A 482 -12.61 2.81 34.98
CA SER A 482 -12.69 4.27 35.20
C SER A 482 -14.03 4.88 34.78
N LEU A 483 -14.76 4.22 33.87
CA LEU A 483 -16.06 4.64 33.36
C LEU A 483 -17.24 4.07 34.16
N MET A 484 -16.97 3.08 35.03
CA MET A 484 -17.95 2.35 35.84
C MET A 484 -17.79 2.69 37.34
N PRO A 485 -18.61 3.60 37.89
CA PRO A 485 -18.46 4.07 39.27
C PRO A 485 -18.89 3.03 40.31
N THR A 486 -19.71 2.02 39.98
CA THR A 486 -20.17 1.01 40.95
C THR A 486 -19.66 -0.40 40.63
N LEU A 487 -18.44 -0.51 40.10
CA LEU A 487 -17.83 -1.81 39.77
C LEU A 487 -17.37 -2.59 41.02
N SER A 488 -17.05 -1.91 42.12
CA SER A 488 -16.48 -2.52 43.34
C SER A 488 -17.30 -3.70 43.90
N PRO A 489 -18.64 -3.59 44.07
CA PRO A 489 -19.46 -4.71 44.55
C PRO A 489 -19.56 -5.90 43.58
N ILE A 490 -19.35 -5.68 42.27
CA ILE A 490 -19.26 -6.77 41.28
C ILE A 490 -17.95 -7.54 41.50
N LEU A 491 -16.83 -6.81 41.62
CA LEU A 491 -15.52 -7.44 41.80
C LEU A 491 -15.44 -8.25 43.08
N ILE A 492 -16.06 -7.78 44.16
CA ILE A 492 -16.13 -8.52 45.44
C ILE A 492 -16.90 -9.83 45.25
N ARG A 493 -18.07 -9.79 44.60
CA ARG A 493 -18.87 -11.00 44.32
C ARG A 493 -18.13 -11.99 43.41
N VAL A 494 -17.45 -11.50 42.38
CA VAL A 494 -16.64 -12.33 41.47
C VAL A 494 -15.49 -12.99 42.24
N ILE A 495 -14.81 -12.26 43.13
CA ILE A 495 -13.75 -12.80 43.97
C ILE A 495 -14.33 -13.87 44.93
N ASP A 496 -15.41 -13.57 45.65
CA ASP A 496 -16.04 -14.52 46.58
C ASP A 496 -16.49 -15.82 45.89
N ALA A 497 -17.06 -15.71 44.70
CA ALA A 497 -17.43 -16.87 43.89
C ALA A 497 -16.20 -17.67 43.41
N THR A 498 -15.13 -16.98 43.00
CA THR A 498 -13.89 -17.63 42.52
C THR A 498 -13.10 -18.30 43.66
N LEU A 499 -13.19 -17.78 44.90
CA LEU A 499 -12.57 -18.38 46.10
C LEU A 499 -13.20 -19.74 46.47
N GLN A 500 -14.41 -20.02 46.01
CA GLN A 500 -15.11 -21.30 46.23
C GLN A 500 -14.64 -22.40 45.26
N SER A 501 -13.74 -22.12 44.30
CA SER A 501 -13.21 -23.14 43.39
C SER A 501 -12.57 -24.31 44.17
N PRO A 502 -12.88 -25.58 43.80
CA PRO A 502 -12.41 -26.77 44.50
C PRO A 502 -10.95 -27.13 44.18
N ASN A 503 -10.48 -26.94 42.93
CA ASN A 503 -9.15 -27.38 42.49
C ASN A 503 -8.45 -26.36 41.55
N PRO A 504 -7.88 -25.27 42.10
CA PRO A 504 -7.33 -24.17 41.30
C PRO A 504 -6.05 -24.48 40.53
N LEU A 505 -5.25 -25.47 40.97
CA LEU A 505 -3.99 -25.83 40.33
C LEU A 505 -4.23 -26.63 39.03
N GLN A 506 -5.24 -27.50 39.03
CA GLN A 506 -5.66 -28.26 37.85
C GLN A 506 -6.30 -27.37 36.78
N GLU A 507 -7.09 -26.36 37.19
CA GLU A 507 -7.66 -25.35 36.27
C GLU A 507 -6.56 -24.53 35.57
N TYR A 508 -5.52 -24.16 36.31
CA TYR A 508 -4.39 -23.38 35.79
C TYR A 508 -3.57 -24.12 34.74
N GLU A 509 -3.39 -25.44 34.91
CA GLU A 509 -2.68 -26.28 33.95
C GLU A 509 -3.50 -26.54 32.67
N GLN A 510 -4.83 -26.43 32.74
CA GLN A 510 -5.74 -26.77 31.64
C GLN A 510 -6.08 -25.59 30.73
N SER A 511 -6.24 -24.38 31.27
CA SER A 511 -6.60 -23.20 30.47
C SER A 511 -5.92 -21.91 30.96
N PHE A 512 -5.72 -20.98 30.02
CA PHE A 512 -5.28 -19.61 30.32
C PHE A 512 -6.36 -18.82 31.09
N ALA A 513 -7.63 -19.23 31.01
CA ALA A 513 -8.77 -18.62 31.69
C ALA A 513 -8.97 -19.18 33.11
N ASN A 514 -7.95 -19.03 33.95
CA ASN A 514 -7.90 -19.66 35.28
C ASN A 514 -8.34 -18.74 36.44
N SER A 515 -8.74 -19.37 37.55
CA SER A 515 -9.14 -18.69 38.81
C SER A 515 -8.05 -17.78 39.36
N ALA A 516 -6.78 -18.14 39.19
CA ALA A 516 -5.65 -17.36 39.69
C ALA A 516 -5.51 -15.99 39.00
N TRP A 517 -5.75 -15.94 37.69
CA TRP A 517 -5.77 -14.72 36.90
C TRP A 517 -6.96 -13.82 37.30
N VAL A 518 -8.17 -14.39 37.38
CA VAL A 518 -9.39 -13.65 37.77
C VAL A 518 -9.21 -12.98 39.13
N LEU A 519 -8.75 -13.74 40.13
CA LEU A 519 -8.47 -13.22 41.47
C LEU A 519 -7.44 -12.08 41.44
N GLY A 520 -6.31 -12.29 40.77
CA GLY A 520 -5.23 -11.30 40.72
C GLY A 520 -5.64 -9.99 40.04
N VAL A 521 -6.34 -10.07 38.90
CA VAL A 521 -6.75 -8.89 38.13
C VAL A 521 -7.92 -8.16 38.80
N CYS A 522 -8.92 -8.86 39.35
CA CYS A 522 -10.00 -8.23 40.12
C CYS A 522 -9.48 -7.51 41.37
N MET A 523 -8.58 -8.13 42.15
CA MET A 523 -7.98 -7.50 43.33
C MET A 523 -7.11 -6.29 42.95
N ARG A 524 -6.35 -6.38 41.86
CA ARG A 524 -5.56 -5.24 41.35
C ARG A 524 -6.48 -4.09 40.91
N SER A 525 -7.55 -4.39 40.19
CA SER A 525 -8.52 -3.37 39.78
C SER A 525 -9.24 -2.73 40.96
N LEU A 526 -9.61 -3.49 42.01
CA LEU A 526 -10.12 -2.94 43.27
C LEU A 526 -9.10 -2.02 43.96
N SER A 527 -7.82 -2.39 43.96
CA SER A 527 -6.75 -1.61 44.61
C SER A 527 -6.50 -0.24 43.96
N MET A 528 -6.92 -0.04 42.70
CA MET A 528 -6.82 1.23 41.96
C MET A 528 -8.01 2.16 42.22
N ARG A 529 -9.04 1.70 42.93
CA ARG A 529 -10.25 2.47 43.27
C ARG A 529 -10.16 3.09 44.66
N GLN A 530 -11.05 4.06 44.94
CA GLN A 530 -11.08 4.71 46.25
C GLN A 530 -11.41 3.70 47.36
N PRO A 531 -10.60 3.61 48.44
CA PRO A 531 -10.80 2.62 49.50
C PRO A 531 -12.13 2.73 50.24
N ALA A 532 -12.77 3.90 50.24
CA ALA A 532 -14.10 4.10 50.82
C ALA A 532 -15.18 3.24 50.14
N GLU A 533 -14.99 2.83 48.88
CA GLU A 533 -15.97 2.05 48.11
C GLU A 533 -15.99 0.55 48.44
N TRP A 534 -14.95 0.01 49.09
CA TRP A 534 -14.80 -1.44 49.27
C TRP A 534 -14.21 -1.87 50.62
N SER A 535 -13.61 -0.96 51.39
CA SER A 535 -12.93 -1.30 52.66
C SER A 535 -13.83 -1.96 53.71
N ASN A 536 -15.13 -1.63 53.73
CA ASN A 536 -16.11 -2.17 54.66
C ASN A 536 -16.67 -3.53 54.21
N ASP A 537 -16.74 -3.76 52.89
CA ASP A 537 -17.38 -4.95 52.31
C ASP A 537 -16.40 -6.09 52.03
N VAL A 538 -15.08 -5.83 52.08
CA VAL A 538 -14.04 -6.84 51.81
C VAL A 538 -13.52 -7.49 53.11
N PRO A 539 -13.77 -8.80 53.33
CA PRO A 539 -13.26 -9.55 54.47
C PRO A 539 -11.81 -9.98 54.23
N LEU A 540 -10.89 -9.01 54.29
CA LEU A 540 -9.49 -9.14 53.88
C LEU A 540 -8.72 -10.28 54.58
N SER A 541 -9.01 -10.53 55.86
CA SER A 541 -8.39 -11.61 56.64
C SER A 541 -8.78 -12.99 56.10
N SER A 542 -10.06 -13.18 55.79
CA SER A 542 -10.57 -14.43 55.22
C SER A 542 -10.04 -14.67 53.81
N TRP A 543 -10.04 -13.64 52.96
CA TRP A 543 -9.49 -13.72 51.60
C TRP A 543 -8.00 -14.05 51.63
N THR A 544 -7.23 -13.40 52.53
CA THR A 544 -5.79 -13.67 52.67
C THR A 544 -5.53 -15.11 53.06
N GLN A 545 -6.29 -15.65 54.02
CA GLN A 545 -6.13 -17.03 54.46
C GLN A 545 -6.43 -18.01 53.32
N VAL A 546 -7.57 -17.87 52.65
CA VAL A 546 -8.00 -18.77 51.57
C VAL A 546 -7.06 -18.69 50.36
N ILE A 547 -6.59 -17.49 49.98
CA ILE A 547 -5.67 -17.30 48.84
C ILE A 547 -4.29 -17.89 49.14
N VAL A 548 -3.78 -17.74 50.36
CA VAL A 548 -2.49 -18.32 50.74
C VAL A 548 -2.58 -19.84 50.88
N GLU A 549 -3.71 -20.39 51.33
CA GLU A 549 -3.90 -21.83 51.44
C GLU A 549 -4.04 -22.52 50.06
N LYS A 550 -4.80 -21.93 49.13
CA LYS A 550 -5.15 -22.57 47.85
C LYS A 550 -4.36 -22.06 46.62
N TRP A 551 -3.84 -20.83 46.63
CA TRP A 551 -3.16 -20.17 45.50
C TRP A 551 -1.74 -19.69 45.80
N ASN A 552 -1.05 -20.27 46.81
CA ASN A 552 0.34 -19.90 47.18
C ASN A 552 1.38 -19.96 46.04
N TRP A 553 1.11 -20.76 45.03
CA TRP A 553 1.97 -20.99 43.87
C TRP A 553 1.82 -19.90 42.80
N SER A 554 0.75 -19.09 42.83
CA SER A 554 0.46 -18.09 41.79
C SER A 554 0.96 -16.70 42.15
N GLY A 555 1.98 -16.22 41.43
CA GLY A 555 2.47 -14.85 41.56
C GLY A 555 1.44 -13.77 41.16
N VAL A 556 0.46 -14.09 40.31
CA VAL A 556 -0.58 -13.16 39.86
C VAL A 556 -1.63 -12.93 40.95
N ALA A 557 -2.11 -14.00 41.59
CA ALA A 557 -3.07 -13.93 42.68
C ALA A 557 -2.47 -13.25 43.92
N LEU A 558 -1.27 -13.67 44.33
CA LEU A 558 -0.55 -13.06 45.45
C LEU A 558 -0.17 -11.60 45.17
N GLY A 559 0.23 -11.27 43.93
CA GLY A 559 0.52 -9.89 43.53
C GLY A 559 -0.71 -8.97 43.60
N GLY A 560 -1.89 -9.47 43.22
CA GLY A 560 -3.16 -8.75 43.38
C GLY A 560 -3.53 -8.53 44.85
N LEU A 561 -3.38 -9.56 45.69
CA LEU A 561 -3.63 -9.49 47.13
C LEU A 561 -2.71 -8.47 47.82
N VAL A 562 -1.42 -8.47 47.50
CA VAL A 562 -0.45 -7.50 48.04
C VAL A 562 -0.81 -6.07 47.64
N ALA A 563 -1.25 -5.84 46.39
CA ALA A 563 -1.69 -4.53 45.95
C ALA A 563 -2.90 -4.03 46.76
N LEU A 564 -3.90 -4.89 46.97
CA LEU A 564 -5.09 -4.60 47.77
C LEU A 564 -4.74 -4.28 49.24
N ILE A 565 -3.86 -5.08 49.85
CA ILE A 565 -3.36 -4.87 51.22
C ILE A 565 -2.65 -3.51 51.32
N ARG A 566 -1.73 -3.20 50.39
CA ARG A 566 -1.00 -1.94 50.39
C ARG A 566 -1.94 -0.73 50.32
N THR A 567 -2.92 -0.75 49.41
CA THR A 567 -3.86 0.37 49.29
C THR A 567 -4.68 0.58 50.56
N ARG A 568 -5.12 -0.49 51.24
CA ARG A 568 -5.86 -0.38 52.51
C ARG A 568 -5.01 0.18 53.65
N TYR A 569 -3.75 -0.27 53.77
CA TYR A 569 -2.85 0.20 54.83
C TYR A 569 -2.31 1.61 54.58
N VAL A 570 -2.12 2.03 53.33
CA VAL A 570 -1.74 3.42 53.00
C VAL A 570 -2.85 4.40 53.40
N CYS A 571 -4.13 4.04 53.22
CA CYS A 571 -5.26 4.87 53.70
C CYS A 571 -5.37 4.92 55.24
N ASN A 572 -5.02 3.83 55.94
CA ASN A 572 -5.02 3.80 57.41
C ASN A 572 -3.74 4.42 58.03
N ALA A 573 -2.66 4.55 57.26
CA ALA A 573 -1.39 5.09 57.74
C ALA A 573 -1.40 6.61 57.99
N ASP A 574 -2.39 7.35 57.46
CA ASP A 574 -2.60 8.77 57.83
C ASP A 574 -3.05 8.95 59.29
N THR A 575 -3.32 7.87 60.03
CA THR A 575 -3.72 7.93 61.45
C THR A 575 -2.88 7.10 62.42
N SER A 576 -1.93 6.26 61.98
CA SER A 576 -1.10 5.50 62.95
C SER A 576 0.20 4.95 62.39
N ILE A 577 1.24 5.78 62.27
CA ILE A 577 2.62 5.33 62.05
C ILE A 577 3.32 5.26 63.41
N LYS A 578 3.49 4.05 63.98
CA LYS A 578 4.69 3.71 64.77
C LYS A 578 4.95 2.25 65.17
N MET A 579 4.14 1.22 64.86
CA MET A 579 4.40 -0.12 65.43
C MET A 579 4.50 -1.34 64.50
N THR A 580 4.29 -1.25 63.19
CA THR A 580 4.15 -2.45 62.34
C THR A 580 5.31 -2.76 61.38
N ASN A 581 6.44 -2.04 61.45
CA ASN A 581 7.64 -2.37 60.65
C ASN A 581 8.43 -3.60 61.12
N ARG A 582 8.08 -4.22 62.26
CA ARG A 582 8.78 -5.41 62.77
C ARG A 582 8.19 -6.75 62.34
N TRP A 583 6.93 -6.80 61.90
CA TRP A 583 6.28 -8.07 61.52
C TRP A 583 6.48 -8.44 60.04
N LEU A 584 6.57 -7.46 59.14
CA LEU A 584 6.77 -7.70 57.70
C LEU A 584 8.19 -8.15 57.34
N ALA A 585 9.20 -7.77 58.14
CA ALA A 585 10.58 -8.21 57.94
C ALA A 585 10.79 -9.68 58.35
N ALA A 586 9.98 -10.22 59.26
CA ALA A 586 10.12 -11.59 59.74
C ALA A 586 9.54 -12.62 58.76
N THR A 587 8.48 -12.29 58.01
CA THR A 587 7.87 -13.21 57.03
C THR A 587 8.61 -13.27 55.70
N LEU A 588 9.29 -12.19 55.29
CA LEU A 588 10.10 -12.17 54.06
C LEU A 588 11.42 -12.95 54.17
N LEU A 589 11.91 -13.21 55.39
CA LEU A 589 13.10 -14.03 55.65
C LEU A 589 12.81 -15.54 55.78
N LEU A 590 11.54 -15.94 55.83
CA LEU A 590 11.11 -17.34 55.89
C LEU A 590 10.69 -17.92 54.52
N MET A 591 10.82 -17.12 53.44
CA MET A 591 10.50 -17.53 52.06
C MET A 591 11.73 -17.50 51.11
N GLN A 592 12.94 -17.50 51.67
CA GLN A 592 14.16 -17.99 50.98
C GLN A 592 14.52 -19.35 51.57
#